data_AF-A0A0P6Y7U0-F1
#
_entry.id   AF-A0A0P6Y7U0-F1
#
_cell.length_a   1.000
_cell.length_b   1.000
_cell.length_c   1.000
_cell.angle_alpha   90.00
_cell.angle_beta   90.00
_cell.angle_gamma   90.00
#
_symmetry.space_group_name_H-M   'P 1'
#
loop_
_entity.id
_entity.type
_entity.pdbx_description
1 polymer ?
#
loop_
_entity_poly.entity_id
_entity_poly.type
_entity_poly.pdbx_seq_one_letter_code
_entity_poly.pdbx_strand_id
1 'polypeptide(L)'
;MSRLSPSVLVIILLVSCLFIYIGPAQSQANQGLVGIILLLIVLIGLFLAFSRGSVAQRESARNMLGTLTGITAVSCAALLGQQALNGNLLGLMCAPVLLAGVYMIFLAMTARIGQHVEEGEVLLIQRRMDHQHIIRPPGLHSPIVPALEVGVAVMPTYNIQTDVEVDMVDTASLHKVDKIIVDTQSRIIQRFPDEGETMPVEMRYEGFLKLPYNYPNRDHIFKEIADRRNIDVMQVRMSADFWIEAIQSQLRRDVEEDLRAIIHDNTFYNPEKRSYGKLGPADISARRAEIAAQLKNRLQEKVQQWGIEVLDIGITQVILNADRIKAFYRTITADLEIQAANRLAEQEIKRTMALADAEAYQRKKMAETELEIQRQRNEIENAASLQMLQDWMNTIIADNPDMKPDDLKHLLTLALDEHEKRKVYREHNLIDQE
;
A
#
# COMPACT_ATOMS: atom_id res chain seq x y z
N MET A 1 22.06 -7.24 -37.41
CA MET A 1 23.41 -7.81 -37.64
C MET A 1 23.84 -8.59 -36.41
N SER A 2 24.12 -9.88 -36.56
CA SER A 2 24.44 -10.81 -35.47
C SER A 2 25.66 -10.35 -34.66
N ARG A 3 25.47 -10.18 -33.34
CA ARG A 3 26.47 -9.65 -32.40
C ARG A 3 27.59 -10.68 -32.12
N LEU A 4 28.50 -10.88 -33.06
CA LEU A 4 29.71 -11.69 -32.85
C LEU A 4 30.57 -11.08 -31.74
N SER A 5 31.14 -11.91 -30.87
CA SER A 5 32.04 -11.44 -29.81
C SER A 5 33.30 -10.80 -30.41
N PRO A 6 33.88 -9.75 -29.79
CA PRO A 6 35.10 -9.11 -30.29
C PRO A 6 36.25 -10.11 -30.47
N SER A 7 36.31 -11.11 -29.58
CA SER A 7 37.29 -12.21 -29.63
C SER A 7 37.19 -13.04 -30.91
N VAL A 8 35.96 -13.36 -31.35
CA VAL A 8 35.76 -14.13 -32.59
C VAL A 8 36.17 -13.31 -33.81
N LEU A 9 35.88 -12.00 -33.83
CA LEU A 9 36.31 -11.10 -34.91
C LEU A 9 37.84 -11.02 -35.00
N VAL A 10 38.53 -10.90 -33.87
CA VAL A 10 40.00 -10.90 -33.84
C VAL A 10 40.59 -12.22 -34.33
N ILE A 11 40.01 -13.37 -33.94
CA ILE A 11 40.48 -14.68 -34.43
C ILE A 11 40.32 -14.78 -35.95
N ILE A 12 39.16 -14.40 -36.50
CA ILE A 12 38.93 -14.41 -37.95
C ILE A 12 39.92 -13.47 -38.66
N LEU A 13 40.14 -12.28 -38.11
CA LEU A 13 41.08 -11.30 -38.64
C LEU A 13 42.53 -11.85 -38.63
N LEU A 14 42.95 -12.50 -37.54
CA LEU A 14 44.29 -13.06 -37.39
C LEU A 14 44.52 -14.23 -38.35
N VAL A 15 43.55 -15.14 -38.47
CA VAL A 15 43.58 -16.25 -39.44
C VAL A 15 43.62 -15.71 -40.88
N SER A 16 42.80 -14.70 -41.19
CA SER A 16 42.78 -14.08 -42.52
C SER A 16 44.11 -13.42 -42.86
N CYS A 17 44.71 -12.67 -41.93
CA CYS A 17 46.02 -12.07 -42.11
C CYS A 17 47.13 -13.11 -42.28
N LEU A 18 47.07 -14.23 -41.54
CA LEU A 18 48.04 -15.31 -41.66
C LEU A 18 48.03 -15.94 -43.05
N PHE A 19 46.84 -16.20 -43.61
CA PHE A 19 46.71 -16.71 -44.98
C PHE A 19 47.18 -15.71 -46.05
N ILE A 20 46.90 -14.41 -45.86
CA ILE A 20 47.42 -13.36 -46.76
C ILE A 20 48.96 -13.30 -46.72
N TYR A 21 49.55 -13.51 -45.55
CA TYR A 21 51.00 -13.51 -45.36
C TYR A 21 51.70 -14.74 -45.96
N ILE A 22 51.13 -15.94 -45.78
CA ILE A 22 51.71 -17.20 -46.28
C ILE A 22 51.48 -17.39 -47.79
N GLY A 23 50.52 -16.68 -48.38
CA GLY A 23 50.13 -16.84 -49.77
C GLY A 23 51.30 -16.66 -50.77
N PRO A 24 51.53 -17.61 -51.70
CA PRO A 24 52.65 -17.59 -52.66
C PRO A 24 52.62 -16.46 -53.69
N ALA A 25 51.58 -15.64 -53.75
CA ALA A 25 51.46 -14.49 -54.66
C ALA A 25 52.35 -13.29 -54.27
N GLN A 26 53.01 -13.33 -53.11
CA GLN A 26 53.92 -12.27 -52.71
C GLN A 26 55.30 -12.48 -53.33
N SER A 27 55.59 -11.70 -54.38
CA SER A 27 56.95 -11.54 -54.90
C SER A 27 57.90 -11.22 -53.73
N GLN A 28 59.08 -11.84 -53.73
CA GLN A 28 60.08 -11.74 -52.64
C GLN A 28 60.46 -10.29 -52.28
N ALA A 29 60.20 -9.31 -53.14
CA ALA A 29 60.49 -7.89 -52.91
C ALA A 29 59.50 -7.17 -51.96
N ASN A 30 58.25 -7.62 -51.84
CA ASN A 30 57.19 -6.90 -51.11
C ASN A 30 56.73 -7.59 -49.81
N GLN A 31 57.30 -8.75 -49.47
CA GLN A 31 56.91 -9.54 -48.29
C GLN A 31 57.08 -8.77 -46.96
N GLY A 32 58.13 -7.95 -46.83
CA GLY A 32 58.38 -7.15 -45.63
C GLY A 32 57.33 -6.07 -45.40
N LEU A 33 56.96 -5.34 -46.46
CA LEU A 33 55.95 -4.26 -46.39
C LEU A 33 54.55 -4.81 -46.09
N VAL A 34 54.16 -5.90 -46.75
CA VAL A 34 52.85 -6.52 -46.51
C VAL A 34 52.77 -7.12 -45.10
N GLY A 35 53.84 -7.74 -44.60
CA GLY A 35 53.91 -8.21 -43.22
C GLY A 35 53.72 -7.10 -42.19
N ILE A 36 54.36 -5.93 -42.39
CA ILE A 36 54.20 -4.76 -41.52
C ILE A 36 52.76 -4.24 -41.53
N ILE A 37 52.14 -4.14 -42.71
CA ILE A 37 50.76 -3.66 -42.86
C ILE A 37 49.77 -4.62 -42.17
N LEU A 38 49.93 -5.94 -42.35
CA LEU A 38 49.08 -6.95 -41.70
C LEU A 38 49.23 -6.93 -40.17
N LEU A 39 50.46 -6.76 -39.68
CA LEU A 39 50.74 -6.66 -38.25
C LEU A 39 50.10 -5.40 -37.65
N LEU A 40 50.14 -4.28 -38.37
CA LEU A 40 49.49 -3.03 -37.97
C LEU A 40 47.95 -3.16 -37.95
N ILE A 41 47.38 -3.84 -38.94
CA ILE A 41 45.93 -4.17 -38.97
C ILE A 41 45.54 -5.03 -37.76
N VAL A 42 46.35 -6.04 -37.42
CA VAL A 42 46.10 -6.90 -36.24
C VAL A 42 46.24 -6.11 -34.93
N LEU A 43 47.23 -5.23 -34.82
CA LEU A 43 47.42 -4.34 -33.66
C LEU A 43 46.24 -3.39 -33.47
N ILE A 44 45.77 -2.75 -34.54
CA ILE A 44 44.58 -1.89 -34.52
C ILE A 44 43.35 -2.72 -34.15
N GLY A 45 43.20 -3.93 -34.71
CA GLY A 45 42.10 -4.83 -34.38
C GLY A 45 42.09 -5.24 -32.91
N LEU A 46 43.25 -5.56 -32.34
CA LEU A 46 43.44 -5.85 -30.92
C LEU A 46 43.11 -4.63 -30.05
N PHE A 47 43.60 -3.45 -30.42
CA PHE A 47 43.31 -2.22 -29.71
C PHE A 47 41.81 -1.91 -29.69
N LEU A 48 41.13 -2.05 -30.83
CA LEU A 48 39.68 -1.86 -30.92
C LEU A 48 38.91 -2.90 -30.09
N ALA A 49 39.35 -4.16 -30.11
CA ALA A 49 38.73 -5.25 -29.35
C ALA A 49 38.85 -5.07 -27.83
N PHE A 50 39.94 -4.46 -27.35
CA PHE A 50 40.21 -4.22 -25.93
C PHE A 50 39.92 -2.78 -25.47
N SER A 51 39.35 -1.93 -26.34
CA SER A 51 39.05 -0.54 -25.99
C SER A 51 38.01 -0.45 -24.84
N ARG A 52 38.42 0.12 -23.71
CA ARG A 52 37.56 0.37 -22.54
C ARG A 52 36.94 1.76 -22.65
N GLY A 53 35.94 1.92 -23.52
CA GLY A 53 35.19 3.17 -23.71
C GLY A 53 33.76 3.13 -23.18
N SER A 54 33.02 4.24 -23.37
CA SER A 54 31.56 4.29 -23.16
C SER A 54 30.82 3.32 -24.09
N VAL A 55 29.54 3.02 -23.82
CA VAL A 55 28.75 2.05 -24.62
C VAL A 55 28.71 2.41 -26.11
N ALA A 56 28.50 3.69 -26.43
CA ALA A 56 28.53 4.20 -27.80
C ALA A 56 29.90 4.02 -28.47
N GLN A 57 30.97 4.21 -27.71
CA GLN A 57 32.34 4.08 -28.20
C GLN A 57 32.72 2.60 -28.44
N ARG A 58 32.22 1.68 -27.59
CA ARG A 58 32.38 0.23 -27.79
C ARG A 58 31.62 -0.26 -29.01
N GLU A 59 30.43 0.26 -29.26
CA GLU A 59 29.62 -0.10 -30.43
C GLU A 59 30.29 0.38 -31.73
N SER A 60 30.79 1.63 -31.75
CA SER A 60 31.58 2.15 -32.86
C SER A 60 32.87 1.35 -33.11
N ALA A 61 33.63 1.05 -32.05
CA ALA A 61 34.85 0.24 -32.16
C ALA A 61 34.57 -1.18 -32.67
N ARG A 62 33.45 -1.79 -32.27
CA ARG A 62 33.01 -3.10 -32.78
C ARG A 62 32.61 -3.05 -34.24
N ASN A 63 31.90 -2.02 -34.66
CA ASN A 63 31.52 -1.84 -36.06
C ASN A 63 32.76 -1.66 -36.94
N MET A 64 33.72 -0.85 -36.50
CA MET A 64 35.02 -0.68 -37.17
C MET A 64 35.80 -2.00 -37.25
N LEU A 65 35.89 -2.75 -36.15
CA LEU A 65 36.55 -4.06 -36.12
C LEU A 65 35.85 -5.04 -37.09
N GLY A 66 34.52 -5.05 -37.11
CA GLY A 66 33.72 -5.85 -38.03
C GLY A 66 34.00 -5.52 -39.50
N THR A 67 34.05 -4.22 -39.86
CA THR A 67 34.38 -3.80 -41.23
C THR A 67 35.79 -4.17 -41.63
N LEU A 68 36.77 -3.99 -40.74
CA LEU A 68 38.17 -4.38 -40.98
C LEU A 68 38.29 -5.88 -41.20
N THR A 69 37.62 -6.68 -40.37
CA THR A 69 37.58 -8.15 -40.49
C THR A 69 36.90 -8.59 -41.78
N GLY A 70 35.82 -7.92 -42.19
CA GLY A 70 35.15 -8.20 -43.46
C GLY A 70 36.06 -7.94 -44.67
N ILE A 71 36.73 -6.79 -44.71
CA ILE A 71 37.63 -6.42 -45.82
C ILE A 71 38.81 -7.40 -45.90
N THR A 72 39.42 -7.76 -44.76
CA THR A 72 40.54 -8.71 -44.74
C THR A 72 40.10 -10.12 -45.11
N ALA A 73 38.92 -10.57 -44.67
CA ALA A 73 38.36 -11.87 -45.04
C ALA A 73 38.05 -11.97 -46.54
N VAL A 74 37.47 -10.92 -47.15
CA VAL A 74 37.19 -10.87 -48.59
C VAL A 74 38.49 -10.86 -49.40
N SER A 75 39.48 -10.06 -48.97
CA SER A 75 40.81 -10.03 -49.59
C SER A 75 41.51 -11.38 -49.52
N CYS A 76 41.42 -12.05 -48.37
CA CYS A 76 41.94 -13.40 -48.17
C CYS A 76 41.26 -14.42 -49.10
N ALA A 77 39.92 -14.39 -49.17
CA ALA A 77 39.16 -15.29 -50.05
C ALA A 77 39.51 -15.08 -51.53
N ALA A 78 39.68 -13.83 -51.97
CA ALA A 78 40.08 -13.50 -53.34
C ALA A 78 41.47 -14.08 -53.69
N LEU A 79 42.45 -13.91 -52.80
CA LEU A 79 43.81 -14.42 -52.99
C LEU A 79 43.86 -15.96 -52.96
N LEU A 80 43.14 -16.59 -52.03
CA LEU A 80 43.04 -18.05 -51.95
C LEU A 80 42.34 -18.63 -53.19
N GLY A 81 41.28 -18.00 -53.66
CA GLY A 81 40.57 -18.42 -54.87
C GLY A 81 41.43 -18.32 -56.13
N GLN A 82 42.19 -17.24 -56.27
CA GLN A 82 43.15 -17.08 -57.35
C GLN A 82 44.23 -18.18 -57.32
N GLN A 83 44.71 -18.55 -56.14
CA GLN A 83 45.71 -19.61 -55.98
C GLN A 83 45.15 -21.00 -56.28
N ALA A 84 43.97 -21.32 -55.78
CA ALA A 84 43.33 -22.63 -55.99
C ALA A 84 43.05 -22.92 -57.47
N LEU A 85 42.90 -21.88 -58.30
CA LEU A 85 42.67 -21.98 -59.73
C LEU A 85 43.90 -21.55 -60.57
N ASN A 86 45.11 -21.75 -60.06
CA ASN A 86 46.38 -21.53 -60.78
C ASN A 86 46.51 -20.13 -61.43
N GLY A 87 46.12 -19.07 -60.72
CA GLY A 87 46.29 -17.69 -61.16
C GLY A 87 45.14 -17.15 -62.03
N ASN A 88 44.09 -17.93 -62.25
CA ASN A 88 43.01 -17.57 -63.16
C ASN A 88 42.06 -16.51 -62.54
N LEU A 89 41.64 -15.52 -63.34
CA LEU A 89 40.77 -14.40 -62.93
C LEU A 89 39.43 -14.86 -62.35
N LEU A 90 38.93 -16.02 -62.79
CA LEU A 90 37.73 -16.66 -62.27
C LEU A 90 37.82 -16.97 -60.77
N GLY A 91 39.00 -17.34 -60.26
CA GLY A 91 39.19 -17.65 -58.84
C GLY A 91 39.12 -16.43 -57.94
N LEU A 92 39.59 -15.29 -58.45
CA LEU A 92 39.54 -14.01 -57.75
C LEU A 92 38.10 -13.52 -57.51
N MET A 93 37.17 -13.87 -58.41
CA MET A 93 35.76 -13.49 -58.30
C MET A 93 34.89 -14.57 -57.63
N CYS A 94 35.11 -15.85 -57.94
CA CYS A 94 34.25 -16.93 -57.45
C CYS A 94 34.40 -17.17 -55.94
N ALA A 95 35.62 -17.07 -55.39
CA ALA A 95 35.84 -17.36 -53.97
C ALA A 95 35.21 -16.32 -53.02
N PRO A 96 35.28 -15.00 -53.26
CA PRO A 96 34.53 -14.02 -52.48
C PRO A 96 33.00 -14.19 -52.59
N VAL A 97 32.50 -14.54 -53.77
CA VAL A 97 31.06 -14.80 -53.97
C VAL A 97 30.62 -16.05 -53.22
N LEU A 98 31.42 -17.12 -53.22
CA LEU A 98 31.18 -18.31 -52.40
C LEU A 98 31.21 -17.98 -50.91
N LEU A 99 32.17 -17.18 -50.44
CA LEU A 99 32.23 -16.72 -49.06
C LEU A 99 30.97 -15.95 -48.67
N ALA A 100 30.52 -15.02 -49.53
CA ALA A 100 29.28 -14.28 -49.33
C ALA A 100 28.06 -15.21 -49.31
N GLY A 101 28.01 -16.21 -50.19
CA GLY A 101 26.97 -17.24 -50.20
C GLY A 101 26.95 -18.06 -48.91
N VAL A 102 28.10 -18.50 -48.41
CA VAL A 102 28.24 -19.21 -47.12
C VAL A 102 27.78 -18.31 -45.97
N TYR A 103 28.14 -17.03 -45.99
CA TYR A 103 27.69 -16.07 -44.98
C TYR A 103 26.17 -15.85 -45.02
N MET A 104 25.57 -15.77 -46.20
CA MET A 104 24.12 -15.67 -46.38
C MET A 104 23.40 -16.94 -45.93
N ILE A 105 23.96 -18.13 -46.19
CA ILE A 105 23.44 -19.41 -45.69
C ILE A 105 23.53 -19.44 -44.16
N PHE A 106 24.65 -19.02 -43.59
CA PHE A 106 24.82 -18.93 -42.14
C PHE A 106 23.81 -17.94 -41.53
N LEU A 107 23.64 -16.76 -42.12
CA LEU A 107 22.61 -15.81 -41.69
C LEU A 107 21.20 -16.39 -41.79
N ALA A 108 20.87 -17.07 -42.90
CA ALA A 108 19.57 -17.72 -43.08
C ALA A 108 19.34 -18.85 -42.06
N MET A 109 20.36 -19.64 -41.74
CA MET A 109 20.29 -20.66 -40.68
C MET A 109 20.10 -20.00 -39.31
N THR A 110 20.87 -18.97 -38.97
CA THR A 110 20.71 -18.26 -37.69
C THR A 110 19.36 -17.54 -37.58
N ALA A 111 18.79 -17.06 -38.68
CA ALA A 111 17.46 -16.45 -38.71
C ALA A 111 16.35 -17.49 -38.48
N ARG A 112 16.50 -18.73 -38.99
CA ARG A 112 15.56 -19.82 -38.74
C ARG A 112 15.59 -20.36 -37.31
N ILE A 113 16.75 -20.29 -36.65
CA ILE A 113 16.94 -20.72 -35.25
C ILE A 113 16.76 -19.52 -34.29
N GLY A 114 16.57 -18.32 -34.83
CA GLY A 114 16.43 -17.10 -34.04
C GLY A 114 15.26 -17.22 -33.08
N GLN A 115 15.48 -16.79 -31.83
CA GLN A 115 14.39 -16.69 -30.87
C GLN A 115 13.61 -15.42 -31.18
N HIS A 116 12.35 -15.62 -31.53
CA HIS A 116 11.40 -14.53 -31.64
C HIS A 116 10.85 -14.22 -30.26
N VAL A 117 10.96 -12.96 -29.86
CA VAL A 117 10.32 -12.42 -28.65
C VAL A 117 9.23 -11.50 -29.15
N GLU A 118 7.99 -11.74 -28.72
CA GLU A 118 6.83 -11.03 -29.25
C GLU A 118 6.85 -9.55 -28.83
N GLU A 119 6.10 -8.72 -29.56
CA GLU A 119 5.91 -7.32 -29.16
C GLU A 119 5.21 -7.25 -27.80
N GLY A 120 5.79 -6.52 -26.86
CA GLY A 120 5.29 -6.48 -25.48
C GLY A 120 5.90 -7.55 -24.57
N GLU A 121 6.91 -8.29 -25.02
CA GLU A 121 7.65 -9.25 -24.19
C GLU A 121 9.14 -8.91 -24.08
N VAL A 122 9.76 -9.42 -23.02
CA VAL A 122 11.19 -9.28 -22.76
C VAL A 122 11.78 -10.63 -22.40
N LEU A 123 12.90 -10.96 -23.03
CA LEU A 123 13.66 -12.17 -22.76
C LEU A 123 14.83 -11.86 -21.81
N LEU A 124 14.82 -12.52 -20.66
CA LEU A 124 15.89 -12.50 -19.68
C LEU A 124 16.81 -13.72 -19.88
N ILE A 125 18.10 -13.45 -20.06
CA ILE A 125 19.13 -14.44 -20.26
C ILE A 125 20.21 -14.25 -19.20
N GLN A 126 20.75 -15.33 -18.67
CA GLN A 126 21.94 -15.30 -17.84
C GLN A 126 23.11 -15.88 -18.63
N ARG A 127 24.22 -15.15 -18.66
CA ARG A 127 25.48 -15.69 -19.19
C ARG A 127 26.15 -16.56 -18.14
N ARG A 128 26.62 -17.75 -18.54
CA ARG A 128 27.25 -18.73 -17.63
C ARG A 128 28.62 -18.28 -17.13
N MET A 129 29.38 -17.54 -17.95
CA MET A 129 30.78 -17.21 -17.66
C MET A 129 30.94 -16.09 -16.63
N ASP A 130 30.10 -15.06 -16.72
CA ASP A 130 30.17 -13.84 -15.90
C ASP A 130 28.97 -13.71 -14.95
N HIS A 131 28.04 -14.68 -14.97
CA HIS A 131 26.77 -14.67 -14.26
C HIS A 131 25.91 -13.43 -14.50
N GLN A 132 26.21 -12.64 -15.52
CA GLN A 132 25.52 -11.39 -15.81
C GLN A 132 24.17 -11.68 -16.47
N HIS A 133 23.16 -10.94 -16.04
CA HIS A 133 21.84 -10.94 -16.65
C HIS A 133 21.80 -9.97 -17.82
N ILE A 134 21.24 -10.43 -18.92
CA ILE A 134 21.07 -9.67 -20.14
C ILE A 134 19.61 -9.71 -20.51
N ILE A 135 19.10 -8.51 -20.79
CA ILE A 135 17.73 -8.29 -21.17
C ILE A 135 17.70 -8.03 -22.66
N ARG A 136 16.92 -8.83 -23.37
CA ARG A 136 16.69 -8.68 -24.80
C ARG A 136 15.28 -8.09 -25.01
N PRO A 137 15.16 -6.92 -25.65
CA PRO A 137 13.87 -6.27 -25.93
C PRO A 137 13.06 -7.08 -26.96
N PRO A 138 11.82 -6.70 -27.31
CA PRO A 138 11.06 -7.37 -28.38
C PRO A 138 11.83 -7.47 -29.70
N GLY A 139 11.58 -8.55 -30.47
CA GLY A 139 12.12 -8.74 -31.82
C GLY A 139 12.93 -10.01 -32.01
N LEU A 140 13.63 -10.10 -33.15
CA LEU A 140 14.41 -11.28 -33.53
C LEU A 140 15.81 -11.22 -32.91
N HIS A 141 16.09 -12.18 -32.02
CA HIS A 141 17.39 -12.32 -31.38
C HIS A 141 18.18 -13.51 -31.87
N SER A 142 19.50 -13.44 -31.73
CA SER A 142 20.36 -14.60 -31.94
C SER A 142 19.94 -15.75 -31.01
N PRO A 143 20.01 -17.01 -31.46
CA PRO A 143 19.69 -18.14 -30.60
C PRO A 143 20.53 -18.14 -29.33
N ILE A 144 19.95 -18.62 -28.23
CA ILE A 144 20.68 -18.85 -26.99
C ILE A 144 21.74 -19.91 -27.26
N VAL A 145 22.99 -19.61 -26.94
CA VAL A 145 24.08 -20.58 -27.05
C VAL A 145 24.17 -21.35 -25.72
N PRO A 146 23.69 -22.61 -25.62
CA PRO A 146 23.51 -23.27 -24.32
C PRO A 146 24.80 -23.43 -23.50
N ALA A 147 25.95 -23.44 -24.17
CA ALA A 147 27.27 -23.48 -23.54
C ALA A 147 27.65 -22.16 -22.83
N LEU A 148 27.12 -21.02 -23.28
CA LEU A 148 27.49 -19.67 -22.80
C LEU A 148 26.33 -18.93 -22.14
N GLU A 149 25.10 -19.26 -22.50
CA GLU A 149 23.88 -18.52 -22.16
C GLU A 149 22.80 -19.51 -21.68
N VAL A 150 21.99 -19.08 -20.72
CA VAL A 150 20.82 -19.82 -20.21
C VAL A 150 19.62 -18.88 -20.24
N GLY A 151 18.53 -19.31 -20.88
CA GLY A 151 17.26 -18.60 -20.83
C GLY A 151 16.69 -18.68 -19.42
N VAL A 152 16.40 -17.53 -18.82
CA VAL A 152 15.89 -17.44 -17.45
C VAL A 152 14.37 -17.29 -17.47
N ALA A 153 13.87 -16.35 -18.28
CA ALA A 153 12.45 -16.04 -18.33
C ALA A 153 12.08 -15.23 -19.58
N VAL A 154 10.86 -15.39 -20.09
CA VAL A 154 10.23 -14.47 -21.06
C VAL A 154 9.05 -13.81 -20.34
N MET A 155 9.06 -12.50 -20.19
CA MET A 155 8.13 -11.77 -19.32
C MET A 155 7.39 -10.67 -20.08
N PRO A 156 6.11 -10.40 -19.75
CA PRO A 156 5.35 -9.33 -20.38
C PRO A 156 5.82 -7.95 -19.91
N THR A 157 5.79 -6.95 -20.79
CA THR A 157 6.04 -5.54 -20.48
C THR A 157 4.76 -4.72 -20.35
N TYR A 158 3.63 -5.27 -20.78
CA TYR A 158 2.31 -4.62 -20.73
C TYR A 158 1.65 -4.76 -19.35
N ASN A 159 0.53 -4.04 -19.17
CA ASN A 159 -0.24 -4.04 -17.94
C ASN A 159 -1.05 -5.34 -17.82
N ILE A 160 -0.95 -6.00 -16.68
CA ILE A 160 -1.69 -7.20 -16.31
C ILE A 160 -2.91 -6.77 -15.50
N GLN A 161 -4.09 -6.98 -16.08
CA GLN A 161 -5.37 -6.81 -15.40
C GLN A 161 -5.74 -8.12 -14.68
N THR A 162 -6.24 -7.99 -13.45
CA THR A 162 -6.66 -9.14 -12.64
C THR A 162 -7.94 -8.82 -11.92
N ASP A 163 -8.99 -9.58 -12.23
CA ASP A 163 -10.26 -9.55 -11.51
C ASP A 163 -10.21 -10.52 -10.33
N VAL A 164 -10.32 -9.96 -9.13
CA VAL A 164 -10.31 -10.69 -7.88
C VAL A 164 -11.71 -10.66 -7.29
N GLU A 165 -12.32 -11.85 -7.21
CA GLU A 165 -13.57 -12.04 -6.48
C GLU A 165 -13.23 -12.57 -5.08
N VAL A 166 -13.58 -11.79 -4.07
CA VAL A 166 -13.42 -12.18 -2.67
C VAL A 166 -14.78 -12.57 -2.10
N ASP A 167 -14.96 -13.86 -1.88
CA ASP A 167 -16.19 -14.42 -1.33
C ASP A 167 -16.21 -14.37 0.21
N MET A 168 -17.44 -14.20 0.74
CA MET A 168 -17.78 -14.32 2.16
C MET A 168 -16.82 -13.56 3.09
N VAL A 169 -16.81 -12.24 2.95
CA VAL A 169 -16.04 -11.40 3.88
C VAL A 169 -16.86 -11.19 5.14
N ASP A 170 -16.40 -11.78 6.23
CA ASP A 170 -16.96 -11.54 7.55
C ASP A 170 -16.75 -10.06 7.92
N THR A 171 -17.83 -9.35 8.23
CA THR A 171 -17.70 -8.03 8.85
C THR A 171 -17.78 -8.17 10.36
N ALA A 172 -17.48 -7.08 11.05
CA ALA A 172 -17.50 -7.06 12.51
C ALA A 172 -18.89 -7.02 13.14
N SER A 173 -19.80 -6.31 12.49
CA SER A 173 -21.22 -6.57 12.69
C SER A 173 -21.46 -8.00 12.26
N LEU A 174 -22.29 -8.77 12.96
CA LEU A 174 -22.63 -10.20 12.72
C LEU A 174 -23.12 -10.57 11.30
N HIS A 175 -22.93 -9.69 10.32
CA HIS A 175 -23.28 -9.76 8.93
C HIS A 175 -22.05 -10.04 8.07
N LYS A 176 -22.23 -10.84 7.03
CA LYS A 176 -21.20 -11.16 6.04
C LYS A 176 -21.50 -10.40 4.75
N VAL A 177 -20.46 -9.86 4.11
CA VAL A 177 -20.52 -9.42 2.71
C VAL A 177 -20.39 -10.68 1.85
N ASP A 178 -21.30 -10.88 0.91
CA ASP A 178 -21.35 -12.12 0.16
C ASP A 178 -20.22 -12.19 -0.89
N LYS A 179 -19.97 -11.09 -1.60
CA LYS A 179 -18.89 -10.98 -2.58
C LYS A 179 -18.40 -9.55 -2.75
N ILE A 180 -17.08 -9.37 -2.86
CA ILE A 180 -16.44 -8.11 -3.27
C ILE A 180 -15.65 -8.38 -4.55
N ILE A 181 -15.91 -7.61 -5.60
CA ILE A 181 -15.17 -7.68 -6.87
C ILE A 181 -14.18 -6.52 -6.89
N VAL A 182 -12.90 -6.85 -6.98
CA VAL A 182 -11.78 -5.91 -7.05
C VAL A 182 -11.09 -6.07 -8.40
N ASP A 183 -11.01 -4.99 -9.17
CA ASP A 183 -10.16 -4.91 -10.35
C ASP A 183 -8.79 -4.38 -9.93
N THR A 184 -7.75 -5.03 -10.39
CA THR A 184 -6.36 -4.65 -10.12
C THR A 184 -5.56 -4.59 -11.40
N GLN A 185 -4.84 -3.49 -11.58
CA GLN A 185 -3.91 -3.30 -12.69
C GLN A 185 -2.49 -3.28 -12.16
N SER A 186 -1.66 -4.19 -12.67
CA SER A 186 -0.26 -4.32 -12.27
C SER A 186 0.67 -4.38 -13.47
N ARG A 187 1.95 -4.08 -13.28
CA ARG A 187 2.99 -4.27 -14.29
C ARG A 187 4.31 -4.64 -13.65
N ILE A 188 5.21 -5.26 -14.41
CA ILE A 188 6.59 -5.47 -13.98
C ILE A 188 7.31 -4.11 -13.97
N ILE A 189 8.04 -3.81 -12.89
CA ILE A 189 8.68 -2.51 -12.68
C ILE A 189 9.65 -2.21 -13.83
N GLN A 190 9.39 -1.09 -14.49
CA GLN A 190 10.21 -0.49 -15.53
C GLN A 190 10.53 0.94 -15.13
N ARG A 191 11.83 1.26 -14.99
CA ARG A 191 12.28 2.63 -14.76
C ARG A 191 12.72 3.23 -16.09
N PHE A 192 12.01 4.26 -16.51
CA PHE A 192 12.42 5.07 -17.65
C PHE A 192 13.17 6.29 -17.11
N PRO A 193 14.35 6.64 -17.66
CA PRO A 193 15.03 7.86 -17.27
C PRO A 193 14.21 9.08 -17.69
N ASP A 194 14.23 10.12 -16.85
CA ASP A 194 13.66 11.42 -17.20
C ASP A 194 14.50 12.09 -18.31
N GLU A 195 13.91 13.07 -19.00
CA GLU A 195 14.57 13.77 -20.11
C GLU A 195 15.95 14.33 -19.68
N GLY A 196 17.03 13.76 -20.21
CA GLY A 196 18.41 14.19 -19.95
C GLY A 196 19.21 13.27 -19.03
N GLU A 197 18.60 12.29 -18.35
CA GLU A 197 19.33 11.34 -17.52
C GLU A 197 19.79 10.10 -18.30
N THR A 198 21.04 9.68 -18.08
CA THR A 198 21.57 8.43 -18.63
C THR A 198 21.52 7.33 -17.59
N MET A 199 20.48 6.50 -17.64
CA MET A 199 20.34 5.36 -16.73
C MET A 199 20.91 4.07 -17.35
N PRO A 200 21.72 3.28 -16.62
CA PRO A 200 22.16 1.95 -17.06
C PRO A 200 20.98 1.04 -17.36
N VAL A 201 21.10 0.17 -18.36
CA VAL A 201 20.03 -0.77 -18.78
C VAL A 201 19.56 -1.65 -17.61
N GLU A 202 20.49 -2.05 -16.74
CA GLU A 202 20.21 -2.87 -15.55
C GLU A 202 19.27 -2.19 -14.56
N MET A 203 19.42 -0.87 -14.37
CA MET A 203 18.52 -0.10 -13.49
C MET A 203 17.14 0.14 -14.13
N ARG A 204 17.06 0.18 -15.47
CA ARG A 204 15.79 0.37 -16.18
C ARG A 204 14.84 -0.82 -16.04
N TYR A 205 15.39 -2.01 -15.91
CA TYR A 205 14.62 -3.26 -15.89
C TYR A 205 14.75 -4.00 -14.56
N GLU A 206 14.88 -3.26 -13.47
CA GLU A 206 15.02 -3.79 -12.11
C GLU A 206 13.93 -4.82 -11.77
N GLY A 207 12.67 -4.58 -12.18
CA GLY A 207 11.57 -5.51 -11.94
C GLY A 207 11.78 -6.88 -12.58
N PHE A 208 12.21 -6.90 -13.84
CA PHE A 208 12.51 -8.14 -14.58
C PHE A 208 13.69 -8.91 -13.99
N LEU A 209 14.64 -8.21 -13.37
CA LEU A 209 15.74 -8.85 -12.65
C LEU A 209 15.30 -9.42 -11.32
N LYS A 210 14.38 -8.77 -10.59
CA LYS A 210 13.92 -9.22 -9.27
C LYS A 210 12.91 -10.37 -9.35
N LEU A 211 11.97 -10.29 -10.28
CA LEU A 211 10.80 -11.18 -10.36
C LEU A 211 11.17 -12.67 -10.32
N PRO A 212 12.11 -13.19 -11.13
CA PRO A 212 12.40 -14.62 -11.14
C PRO A 212 13.09 -15.14 -9.87
N TYR A 213 13.69 -14.27 -9.05
CA TYR A 213 14.44 -14.67 -7.85
C TYR A 213 13.68 -14.41 -6.55
N ASN A 214 12.87 -13.34 -6.51
CA ASN A 214 12.19 -12.89 -5.30
C ASN A 214 10.71 -13.28 -5.25
N TYR A 215 10.19 -13.98 -6.26
CA TYR A 215 8.78 -14.39 -6.28
C TYR A 215 8.41 -15.25 -5.04
N PRO A 216 7.31 -14.94 -4.35
CA PRO A 216 6.89 -15.69 -3.15
C PRO A 216 6.62 -17.16 -3.44
N ASN A 217 7.12 -18.07 -2.59
CA ASN A 217 6.92 -19.53 -2.75
C ASN A 217 7.24 -20.05 -4.16
N ARG A 218 8.26 -19.46 -4.80
CA ARG A 218 8.69 -19.72 -6.18
C ARG A 218 8.65 -21.19 -6.58
N ASP A 219 9.37 -22.03 -5.84
CA ASP A 219 9.58 -23.42 -6.26
C ASP A 219 8.27 -24.24 -6.22
N HIS A 220 7.36 -23.93 -5.29
CA HIS A 220 6.06 -24.59 -5.20
C HIS A 220 5.13 -24.13 -6.34
N ILE A 221 4.94 -22.83 -6.49
CA ILE A 221 4.01 -22.28 -7.51
C ILE A 221 4.48 -22.60 -8.92
N PHE A 222 5.78 -22.52 -9.17
CA PHE A 222 6.33 -22.78 -10.50
C PHE A 222 6.17 -24.24 -10.88
N LYS A 223 6.39 -25.15 -9.91
CA LYS A 223 6.15 -26.57 -10.10
C LYS A 223 4.67 -26.87 -10.30
N GLU A 224 3.78 -26.25 -9.54
CA GLU A 224 2.33 -26.43 -9.67
C GLU A 224 1.80 -26.01 -11.05
N ILE A 225 2.24 -24.87 -11.57
CA ILE A 225 1.85 -24.41 -12.93
C ILE A 225 2.49 -25.31 -13.98
N ALA A 226 3.75 -25.72 -13.80
CA ALA A 226 4.46 -26.61 -14.72
C ALA A 226 3.81 -27.99 -14.82
N ASP A 227 3.45 -28.58 -13.68
CA ASP A 227 2.76 -29.86 -13.58
C ASP A 227 1.37 -29.79 -14.26
N ARG A 228 0.63 -28.67 -14.09
CA ARG A 228 -0.65 -28.45 -14.80
C ARG A 228 -0.49 -28.37 -16.32
N ARG A 229 0.62 -27.80 -16.81
CA ARG A 229 0.91 -27.69 -18.25
C ARG A 229 1.64 -28.91 -18.81
N ASN A 230 2.04 -29.87 -17.98
CA ASN A 230 2.81 -31.07 -18.34
C ASN A 230 4.12 -30.74 -19.08
N ILE A 231 4.83 -29.69 -18.63
CA ILE A 231 6.08 -29.19 -19.23
C ILE A 231 7.08 -28.93 -18.09
N ASP A 232 8.38 -29.03 -18.37
CA ASP A 232 9.42 -28.73 -17.37
C ASP A 232 9.42 -27.24 -16.95
N VAL A 233 9.74 -26.97 -15.68
CA VAL A 233 9.73 -25.63 -15.09
C VAL A 233 10.58 -24.64 -15.91
N MET A 234 11.75 -25.06 -16.42
CA MET A 234 12.59 -24.15 -17.20
C MET A 234 11.97 -23.77 -18.54
N GLN A 235 11.20 -24.68 -19.16
CA GLN A 235 10.52 -24.38 -20.42
C GLN A 235 9.28 -23.51 -20.19
N VAL A 236 8.53 -23.75 -19.11
CA VAL A 236 7.33 -22.94 -18.80
C VAL A 236 7.70 -21.48 -18.50
N ARG A 237 8.83 -21.24 -17.83
CA ARG A 237 9.34 -19.87 -17.56
C ARG A 237 9.66 -19.07 -18.81
N MET A 238 9.84 -19.73 -19.95
CA MET A 238 10.13 -19.12 -21.24
C MET A 238 8.87 -18.70 -22.01
N SER A 239 7.72 -18.65 -21.33
CA SER A 239 6.44 -18.17 -21.86
C SER A 239 5.93 -17.00 -21.01
N ALA A 240 5.48 -15.91 -21.63
CA ALA A 240 4.89 -14.78 -20.90
C ALA A 240 3.59 -15.16 -20.19
N ASP A 241 2.76 -16.02 -20.79
CA ASP A 241 1.51 -16.51 -20.20
C ASP A 241 1.71 -17.15 -18.82
N PHE A 242 2.84 -17.83 -18.64
CA PHE A 242 3.19 -18.38 -17.33
C PHE A 242 3.37 -17.29 -16.28
N TRP A 243 4.09 -16.22 -16.61
CA TRP A 243 4.32 -15.12 -15.69
C TRP A 243 3.05 -14.34 -15.40
N ILE A 244 2.18 -14.16 -16.40
CA ILE A 244 0.86 -13.56 -16.20
C ILE A 244 0.06 -14.40 -15.18
N GLU A 245 -0.04 -15.71 -15.40
CA GLU A 245 -0.78 -16.60 -14.51
C GLU A 245 -0.17 -16.62 -13.10
N ALA A 246 1.16 -16.66 -12.99
CA ALA A 246 1.85 -16.63 -11.71
C ALA A 246 1.60 -15.31 -10.96
N ILE A 247 1.74 -14.17 -11.63
CA ILE A 247 1.51 -12.85 -11.04
C ILE A 247 0.03 -12.73 -10.60
N GLN A 248 -0.91 -13.09 -11.47
CA GLN A 248 -2.35 -13.04 -11.17
C GLN A 248 -2.73 -13.94 -9.98
N SER A 249 -2.21 -15.17 -9.93
CA SER A 249 -2.47 -16.10 -8.83
C SER A 249 -1.97 -15.57 -7.50
N GLN A 250 -0.75 -15.01 -7.46
CA GLN A 250 -0.20 -14.47 -6.21
C GLN A 250 -0.92 -13.17 -5.81
N LEU A 251 -1.15 -12.26 -6.76
CA LEU A 251 -1.84 -11.01 -6.52
C LEU A 251 -3.26 -11.24 -6.00
N ARG A 252 -3.99 -12.23 -6.53
CA ARG A 252 -5.32 -12.63 -6.01
C ARG A 252 -5.27 -13.01 -4.54
N ARG A 253 -4.27 -13.79 -4.12
CA ARG A 253 -4.11 -14.21 -2.72
C ARG A 253 -3.79 -13.02 -1.82
N ASP A 254 -2.86 -12.18 -2.24
CA ASP A 254 -2.44 -11.00 -1.48
C ASP A 254 -3.60 -10.00 -1.33
N VAL A 255 -4.38 -9.78 -2.41
CA VAL A 255 -5.58 -8.93 -2.41
C VAL A 255 -6.63 -9.48 -1.45
N GLU A 256 -6.91 -10.78 -1.48
CA GLU A 256 -7.88 -11.41 -0.59
C GLU A 256 -7.48 -11.27 0.89
N GLU A 257 -6.21 -11.54 1.21
CA GLU A 257 -5.68 -11.45 2.57
C GLU A 257 -5.70 -10.00 3.09
N ASP A 258 -5.17 -9.04 2.31
CA ASP A 258 -5.09 -7.64 2.73
C ASP A 258 -6.46 -6.96 2.77
N LEU A 259 -7.37 -7.29 1.85
CA LEU A 259 -8.73 -6.76 1.88
C LEU A 259 -9.47 -7.23 3.13
N ARG A 260 -9.37 -8.52 3.49
CA ARG A 260 -9.93 -9.04 4.75
C ARG A 260 -9.29 -8.35 5.96
N ALA A 261 -7.98 -8.18 5.96
CA ALA A 261 -7.27 -7.50 7.03
C ALA A 261 -7.73 -6.04 7.20
N ILE A 262 -7.90 -5.29 6.11
CA ILE A 262 -8.40 -3.90 6.13
C ILE A 262 -9.83 -3.82 6.66
N ILE A 263 -10.72 -4.73 6.22
CA ILE A 263 -12.11 -4.76 6.66
C ILE A 263 -12.23 -5.08 8.16
N HIS A 264 -11.36 -5.94 8.68
CA HIS A 264 -11.28 -6.29 10.09
C HIS A 264 -10.46 -5.30 10.94
N ASP A 265 -9.77 -4.34 10.33
CA ASP A 265 -8.90 -3.41 11.02
C ASP A 265 -9.72 -2.46 11.92
N ASN A 266 -9.31 -2.35 13.18
CA ASN A 266 -9.95 -1.46 14.16
C ASN A 266 -9.52 0.00 13.99
N THR A 267 -8.51 0.27 13.17
CA THR A 267 -7.92 1.61 12.98
C THR A 267 -8.68 2.49 11.98
N PHE A 268 -9.72 1.95 11.33
CA PHE A 268 -10.50 2.71 10.38
C PHE A 268 -11.38 3.74 11.11
N TYR A 269 -11.08 5.02 10.92
CA TYR A 269 -11.87 6.10 11.52
C TYR A 269 -13.20 6.24 10.79
N ASN A 270 -14.32 6.16 11.51
CA ASN A 270 -15.63 6.50 10.98
C ASN A 270 -15.97 7.96 11.37
N PRO A 271 -15.95 8.93 10.42
CA PRO A 271 -16.20 10.33 10.73
C PRO A 271 -17.65 10.59 11.16
N GLU A 272 -18.62 9.81 10.67
CA GLU A 272 -20.04 9.95 11.05
C GLU A 272 -20.27 9.51 12.50
N LYS A 273 -19.60 8.44 12.93
CA LYS A 273 -19.71 7.92 14.30
C LYS A 273 -18.68 8.53 15.26
N ARG A 274 -17.76 9.38 14.75
CA ARG A 274 -16.59 9.93 15.46
C ARG A 274 -15.84 8.87 16.26
N SER A 275 -15.75 7.66 15.72
CA SER A 275 -15.20 6.50 16.41
C SER A 275 -14.31 5.71 15.47
N TYR A 276 -13.19 5.23 15.99
CA TYR A 276 -12.42 4.16 15.36
C TYR A 276 -13.15 2.84 15.55
N GLY A 277 -13.33 2.09 14.48
CA GLY A 277 -14.07 0.85 14.56
C GLY A 277 -14.08 0.09 13.25
N LYS A 278 -14.40 -1.19 13.36
CA LYS A 278 -14.46 -2.11 12.23
C LYS A 278 -15.55 -1.69 11.24
N LEU A 279 -15.31 -1.96 9.96
CA LEU A 279 -16.20 -1.56 8.87
C LEU A 279 -17.46 -2.43 8.80
N GLY A 280 -18.63 -1.78 8.74
CA GLY A 280 -19.89 -2.45 8.44
C GLY A 280 -20.11 -2.68 6.93
N PRO A 281 -21.07 -3.52 6.53
CA PRO A 281 -21.34 -3.81 5.11
C PRO A 281 -21.68 -2.57 4.27
N ALA A 282 -22.46 -1.64 4.83
CA ALA A 282 -22.80 -0.38 4.17
C ALA A 282 -21.59 0.56 4.03
N ASP A 283 -20.72 0.58 5.04
CA ASP A 283 -19.51 1.41 5.05
C ASP A 283 -18.54 0.96 3.95
N ILE A 284 -18.42 -0.35 3.72
CA ILE A 284 -17.57 -0.92 2.64
C ILE A 284 -18.04 -0.45 1.27
N SER A 285 -19.36 -0.43 1.03
CA SER A 285 -19.92 0.06 -0.24
C SER A 285 -19.77 1.57 -0.42
N ALA A 286 -19.91 2.34 0.67
CA ALA A 286 -19.80 3.80 0.63
C ALA A 286 -18.35 4.29 0.48
N ARG A 287 -17.39 3.59 1.12
CA ARG A 287 -15.97 4.00 1.23
C ARG A 287 -15.05 3.17 0.34
N ARG A 288 -15.57 2.65 -0.77
CA ARG A 288 -14.83 1.82 -1.74
C ARG A 288 -13.49 2.44 -2.18
N ALA A 289 -13.48 3.73 -2.48
CA ALA A 289 -12.27 4.43 -2.93
C ALA A 289 -11.18 4.51 -1.84
N GLU A 290 -11.58 4.72 -0.57
CA GLU A 290 -10.64 4.79 0.55
C GLU A 290 -10.05 3.43 0.87
N ILE A 291 -10.89 2.38 0.86
CA ILE A 291 -10.45 1.00 1.05
C ILE A 291 -9.51 0.58 -0.08
N ALA A 292 -9.85 0.92 -1.33
CA ALA A 292 -9.01 0.64 -2.49
C ALA A 292 -7.65 1.36 -2.41
N ALA A 293 -7.61 2.61 -1.96
CA ALA A 293 -6.38 3.36 -1.76
C ALA A 293 -5.48 2.74 -0.67
N GLN A 294 -6.05 2.33 0.46
CA GLN A 294 -5.31 1.63 1.51
C GLN A 294 -4.80 0.26 1.05
N LEU A 295 -5.63 -0.47 0.31
CA LEU A 295 -5.28 -1.76 -0.27
C LEU A 295 -4.12 -1.60 -1.27
N LYS A 296 -4.17 -0.59 -2.13
CA LYS A 296 -3.08 -0.26 -3.06
C LYS A 296 -1.77 0.00 -2.34
N ASN A 297 -1.78 0.79 -1.27
CA ASN A 297 -0.56 1.10 -0.51
C ASN A 297 0.05 -0.17 0.12
N ARG A 298 -0.78 -0.98 0.81
CA ARG A 298 -0.32 -2.23 1.43
C ARG A 298 0.20 -3.23 0.40
N LEU A 299 -0.52 -3.40 -0.71
CA LEU A 299 -0.09 -4.29 -1.79
C LEU A 299 1.18 -3.80 -2.46
N GLN A 300 1.30 -2.50 -2.76
CA GLN A 300 2.49 -1.92 -3.37
C GLN A 300 3.75 -2.21 -2.54
N GLU A 301 3.68 -2.09 -1.21
CA GLU A 301 4.81 -2.39 -0.31
C GLU A 301 5.24 -3.86 -0.39
N LYS A 302 4.28 -4.79 -0.50
CA LYS A 302 4.56 -6.23 -0.64
C LYS A 302 5.10 -6.57 -2.04
N VAL A 303 4.44 -6.07 -3.08
CA VAL A 303 4.71 -6.50 -4.46
C VAL A 303 5.96 -5.89 -5.07
N GLN A 304 6.38 -4.73 -4.56
CA GLN A 304 7.61 -4.07 -4.99
C GLN A 304 8.86 -4.89 -4.67
N GLN A 305 8.83 -5.70 -3.60
CA GLN A 305 9.97 -6.53 -3.18
C GLN A 305 10.35 -7.57 -4.23
N TRP A 306 9.34 -8.07 -4.96
CA TRP A 306 9.51 -9.06 -6.01
C TRP A 306 9.38 -8.49 -7.42
N GLY A 307 9.41 -7.16 -7.58
CA GLY A 307 9.60 -6.52 -8.88
C GLY A 307 8.32 -6.12 -9.62
N ILE A 308 7.17 -6.07 -8.94
CA ILE A 308 5.89 -5.64 -9.50
C ILE A 308 5.47 -4.26 -8.97
N GLU A 309 4.80 -3.49 -9.81
CA GLU A 309 4.16 -2.23 -9.48
C GLU A 309 2.64 -2.35 -9.67
N VAL A 310 1.88 -1.88 -8.68
CA VAL A 310 0.43 -1.76 -8.74
C VAL A 310 0.08 -0.38 -9.28
N LEU A 311 -0.47 -0.35 -10.49
CA LEU A 311 -0.88 0.87 -11.17
C LEU A 311 -2.18 1.40 -10.59
N ASP A 312 -3.18 0.53 -10.48
CA ASP A 312 -4.51 0.90 -10.00
C ASP A 312 -5.20 -0.26 -9.30
N ILE A 313 -6.06 0.09 -8.34
CA ILE A 313 -6.95 -0.84 -7.64
C ILE A 313 -8.31 -0.17 -7.51
N GLY A 314 -9.35 -0.85 -7.96
CA GLY A 314 -10.73 -0.39 -7.87
C GLY A 314 -11.63 -1.47 -7.28
N ILE A 315 -12.46 -1.11 -6.31
CA ILE A 315 -13.57 -1.98 -5.88
C ILE A 315 -14.77 -1.71 -6.77
N THR A 316 -14.96 -2.56 -7.77
CA THR A 316 -16.01 -2.43 -8.78
C THR A 316 -17.39 -2.68 -8.19
N GLN A 317 -17.54 -3.77 -7.45
CA GLN A 317 -18.83 -4.20 -6.93
C GLN A 317 -18.73 -4.78 -5.52
N VAL A 318 -19.71 -4.44 -4.69
CA VAL A 318 -19.93 -5.06 -3.37
C VAL A 318 -21.32 -5.66 -3.39
N ILE A 319 -21.40 -6.98 -3.29
CA ILE A 319 -22.65 -7.74 -3.33
C ILE A 319 -23.05 -8.08 -1.90
N LEU A 320 -24.26 -7.64 -1.56
CA LEU A 320 -24.86 -7.82 -0.24
C LEU A 320 -26.26 -8.42 -0.43
N ASN A 321 -26.58 -9.46 0.32
CA ASN A 321 -27.94 -9.98 0.37
C ASN A 321 -28.91 -8.90 0.90
N ALA A 322 -29.90 -8.56 0.08
CA ALA A 322 -30.89 -7.53 0.37
C ALA A 322 -31.68 -7.78 1.67
N ASP A 323 -31.93 -9.05 2.02
CA ASP A 323 -32.66 -9.40 3.24
C ASP A 323 -31.81 -9.17 4.49
N ARG A 324 -30.49 -9.39 4.41
CA ARG A 324 -29.56 -9.06 5.50
C ARG A 324 -29.40 -7.56 5.69
N ILE A 325 -29.38 -6.80 4.59
CA ILE A 325 -29.35 -5.33 4.65
C ILE A 325 -30.61 -4.80 5.34
N LYS A 326 -31.79 -5.30 4.96
CA LYS A 326 -33.06 -4.92 5.61
C LYS A 326 -33.05 -5.27 7.10
N ALA A 327 -32.54 -6.45 7.46
CA ALA A 327 -32.42 -6.85 8.86
C ALA A 327 -31.48 -5.90 9.64
N PHE A 328 -30.32 -5.55 9.08
CA PHE A 328 -29.36 -4.62 9.68
C PHE A 328 -29.95 -3.22 9.91
N TYR A 329 -30.63 -2.67 8.90
CA TYR A 329 -31.28 -1.37 9.07
C TYR A 329 -32.40 -1.41 10.10
N ARG A 330 -33.16 -2.51 10.18
CA ARG A 330 -34.19 -2.69 11.22
C ARG A 330 -33.59 -2.69 12.62
N THR A 331 -32.49 -3.40 12.86
CA THR A 331 -31.79 -3.38 14.15
C THR A 331 -31.25 -2.00 14.49
N ILE A 332 -30.64 -1.30 13.52
CA ILE A 332 -30.16 0.07 13.75
C ILE A 332 -31.31 1.01 14.10
N THR A 333 -32.43 0.96 13.38
CA THR A 333 -33.59 1.79 13.71
C THR A 333 -34.14 1.48 15.10
N ALA A 334 -34.22 0.20 15.48
CA ALA A 334 -34.66 -0.18 16.82
C ALA A 334 -33.70 0.32 17.91
N ASP A 335 -32.38 0.21 17.70
CA ASP A 335 -31.38 0.73 18.63
C ASP A 335 -31.44 2.27 18.75
N LEU A 336 -31.66 2.97 17.63
CA LEU A 336 -31.85 4.42 17.63
C LEU A 336 -33.13 4.83 18.37
N GLU A 337 -34.21 4.07 18.20
CA GLU A 337 -35.47 4.28 18.95
C GLU A 337 -35.27 4.05 20.45
N ILE A 338 -34.55 2.99 20.85
CA ILE A 338 -34.21 2.73 22.26
C ILE A 338 -33.34 3.85 22.83
N GLN A 339 -32.32 4.30 22.09
CA GLN A 339 -31.47 5.41 22.52
C GLN A 339 -32.26 6.73 22.65
N ALA A 340 -33.16 7.00 21.72
CA ALA A 340 -34.04 8.16 21.78
C ALA A 340 -34.99 8.08 22.99
N ALA A 341 -35.58 6.91 23.23
CA ALA A 341 -36.43 6.66 24.40
C ALA A 341 -35.66 6.83 25.71
N ASN A 342 -34.43 6.32 25.80
CA ASN A 342 -33.57 6.49 26.98
C ASN A 342 -33.22 7.96 27.21
N ARG A 343 -32.90 8.72 26.16
CA ARG A 343 -32.64 10.17 26.28
C ARG A 343 -33.88 10.93 26.75
N LEU A 344 -35.06 10.57 26.25
CA LEU A 344 -36.32 11.17 26.70
C LEU A 344 -36.63 10.81 28.15
N ALA A 345 -36.42 9.56 28.55
CA ALA A 345 -36.58 9.11 29.94
C ALA A 345 -35.61 9.83 30.88
N GLU A 346 -34.35 10.00 30.49
CA GLU A 346 -33.37 10.78 31.26
C GLU A 346 -33.78 12.26 31.40
N GLN A 347 -34.31 12.86 30.33
CA GLN A 347 -34.83 14.23 30.38
C GLN A 347 -36.04 14.34 31.31
N GLU A 348 -36.94 13.36 31.30
CA GLU A 348 -38.11 13.34 32.16
C GLU A 348 -37.74 13.10 33.63
N ILE A 349 -36.79 12.20 33.92
CA ILE A 349 -36.23 12.03 35.26
C ILE A 349 -35.64 13.35 35.76
N LYS A 350 -34.84 14.05 34.94
CA LYS A 350 -34.29 15.37 35.32
C LYS A 350 -35.38 16.41 35.57
N ARG A 351 -36.47 16.42 34.79
CA ARG A 351 -37.61 17.30 35.02
C ARG A 351 -38.33 16.99 36.32
N THR A 352 -38.62 15.71 36.58
CA THR A 352 -39.29 15.30 37.83
C THR A 352 -38.43 15.60 39.06
N MET A 353 -37.12 15.41 38.99
CA MET A 353 -36.19 15.83 40.05
C MET A 353 -36.23 17.34 40.26
N ALA A 354 -36.16 18.14 39.18
CA ALA A 354 -36.23 19.60 39.29
C ALA A 354 -37.58 20.09 39.87
N LEU A 355 -38.69 19.42 39.53
CA LEU A 355 -40.00 19.73 40.11
C LEU A 355 -40.08 19.32 41.58
N ALA A 356 -39.56 18.15 41.95
CA ALA A 356 -39.50 17.71 43.33
C ALA A 356 -38.63 18.63 44.19
N ASP A 357 -37.49 19.09 43.67
CA ASP A 357 -36.64 20.09 44.32
C ASP A 357 -37.36 21.43 44.47
N ALA A 358 -38.11 21.86 43.44
CA ALA A 358 -38.91 23.08 43.50
C ALA A 358 -40.05 22.98 44.53
N GLU A 359 -40.74 21.84 44.60
CA GLU A 359 -41.78 21.59 45.61
C GLU A 359 -41.18 21.52 47.02
N ALA A 360 -40.04 20.84 47.20
CA ALA A 360 -39.33 20.80 48.47
C ALA A 360 -38.91 22.20 48.92
N TYR A 361 -38.41 23.03 47.99
CA TYR A 361 -38.07 24.42 48.26
C TYR A 361 -39.31 25.25 48.64
N GLN A 362 -40.44 25.07 47.94
CA GLN A 362 -41.70 25.74 48.29
C GLN A 362 -42.22 25.31 49.66
N ARG A 363 -42.18 24.02 50.00
CA ARG A 363 -42.57 23.52 51.32
C ARG A 363 -41.69 24.10 52.41
N LYS A 364 -40.38 24.17 52.19
CA LYS A 364 -39.45 24.81 53.13
C LYS A 364 -39.79 26.28 53.34
N LYS A 365 -40.04 27.03 52.27
CA LYS A 365 -40.43 28.44 52.35
C LYS A 365 -41.76 28.63 53.08
N MET A 366 -42.75 27.77 52.84
CA MET A 366 -44.04 27.82 53.54
C MET A 366 -43.87 27.52 55.04
N ALA A 367 -43.07 26.53 55.40
CA ALA A 367 -42.75 26.22 56.79
C ALA A 367 -42.02 27.39 57.48
N GLU A 368 -41.07 28.04 56.81
CA GLU A 368 -40.41 29.26 57.30
C GLU A 368 -41.43 30.40 57.53
N THR A 369 -42.35 30.63 56.60
CA THR A 369 -43.40 31.66 56.78
C THR A 369 -44.37 31.31 57.90
N GLU A 370 -44.69 30.04 58.10
CA GLU A 370 -45.59 29.59 59.18
C GLU A 370 -44.93 29.74 60.55
N LEU A 371 -43.64 29.41 60.66
CA LEU A 371 -42.82 29.68 61.85
C LEU A 371 -42.76 31.18 62.16
N GLU A 372 -42.62 32.03 61.15
CA GLU A 372 -42.57 33.47 61.34
C GLU A 372 -43.92 34.04 61.81
N ILE A 373 -45.04 33.53 61.27
CA ILE A 373 -46.39 33.84 61.76
C ILE A 373 -46.58 33.37 63.22
N GLN A 374 -46.09 32.18 63.58
CA GLN A 374 -46.16 31.68 64.95
C GLN A 374 -45.33 32.53 65.91
N ARG A 375 -44.12 32.96 65.52
CA ARG A 375 -43.30 33.87 66.31
C ARG A 375 -44.01 35.20 66.56
N GLN A 376 -44.58 35.81 65.52
CA GLN A 376 -45.37 37.04 65.66
C GLN A 376 -46.58 36.85 66.58
N ARG A 377 -47.29 35.72 66.48
CA ARG A 377 -48.42 35.41 67.35
C ARG A 377 -47.99 35.28 68.82
N ASN A 378 -46.86 34.60 69.07
CA ASN A 378 -46.31 34.46 70.41
C ASN A 378 -45.84 35.79 71.00
N GLU A 379 -45.27 36.69 70.18
CA GLU A 379 -44.92 38.06 70.59
C GLU A 379 -46.16 38.87 70.99
N ILE A 380 -47.24 38.78 70.22
CA ILE A 380 -48.52 39.44 70.53
C ILE A 380 -49.12 38.89 71.83
N GLU A 381 -49.14 37.56 72.02
CA GLU A 381 -49.62 36.93 73.25
C GLU A 381 -48.74 37.28 74.47
N ASN A 382 -47.43 37.39 74.29
CA ASN A 382 -46.51 37.87 75.32
C ASN A 382 -46.78 39.33 75.70
N ALA A 383 -46.99 40.21 74.72
CA ALA A 383 -47.33 41.61 74.96
C ALA A 383 -48.69 41.76 75.66
N ALA A 384 -49.72 41.02 75.22
CA ALA A 384 -51.05 41.03 75.83
C ALA A 384 -51.02 40.52 77.27
N SER A 385 -50.25 39.48 77.57
CA SER A 385 -50.09 38.97 78.94
C SER A 385 -49.34 39.95 79.85
N LEU A 386 -48.34 40.67 79.36
CA LEU A 386 -47.69 41.75 80.10
C LEU A 386 -48.66 42.90 80.39
N GLN A 387 -49.50 43.26 79.43
CA GLN A 387 -50.53 44.29 79.62
C GLN A 387 -51.58 43.86 80.66
N MET A 388 -52.04 42.60 80.62
CA MET A 388 -52.91 42.06 81.66
C MET A 388 -52.27 42.08 83.06
N LEU A 389 -50.97 41.77 83.18
CA LEU A 389 -50.25 41.87 84.45
C LEU A 389 -50.18 43.32 84.94
N GLN A 390 -49.97 44.27 84.03
CA GLN A 390 -49.96 45.69 84.35
C GLN A 390 -51.34 46.19 84.79
N ASP A 391 -52.41 45.78 84.11
CA ASP A 391 -53.79 46.12 84.49
C ASP A 391 -54.17 45.49 85.84
N TRP A 392 -53.80 44.22 86.07
CA TRP A 392 -54.01 43.53 87.35
C TRP A 392 -53.29 44.24 88.50
N MET A 393 -52.05 44.69 88.27
CA MET A 393 -51.32 45.49 89.25
C MET A 393 -51.99 46.82 89.53
N ASN A 394 -52.45 47.53 88.49
CA ASN A 394 -53.15 48.80 88.67
C ASN A 394 -54.43 48.61 89.50
N THR A 395 -55.17 47.51 89.32
CA THR A 395 -56.31 47.17 90.18
C THR A 395 -55.93 46.86 91.63
N ILE A 396 -54.83 46.13 91.89
CA ILE A 396 -54.38 45.87 93.27
C ILE A 396 -53.99 47.16 93.99
N ILE A 397 -53.28 48.05 93.28
CA ILE A 397 -52.89 49.37 93.80
C ILE A 397 -54.13 50.21 94.14
N ALA A 398 -55.17 50.15 93.29
CA ALA A 398 -56.42 50.86 93.54
C ALA A 398 -57.21 50.30 94.74
N ASP A 399 -57.21 48.97 94.91
CA ASP A 399 -57.97 48.31 95.98
C ASP A 399 -57.25 48.36 97.36
N ASN A 400 -55.95 48.65 97.41
CA ASN A 400 -55.15 48.65 98.66
C ASN A 400 -54.20 49.86 98.75
N PRO A 401 -54.68 51.05 99.14
CA PRO A 401 -53.88 52.29 99.13
C PRO A 401 -52.78 52.36 100.22
N ASP A 402 -52.82 51.50 101.24
CA ASP A 402 -51.88 51.46 102.36
C ASP A 402 -50.73 50.44 102.20
N MET A 403 -50.63 49.80 101.02
CA MET A 403 -49.63 48.76 100.74
C MET A 403 -48.21 49.36 100.65
N LYS A 404 -47.23 48.75 101.34
CA LYS A 404 -45.85 49.26 101.34
C LYS A 404 -45.18 49.04 99.98
N PRO A 405 -44.33 49.97 99.50
CA PRO A 405 -43.67 49.86 98.20
C PRO A 405 -42.87 48.57 97.99
N ASP A 406 -42.31 48.01 99.07
CA ASP A 406 -41.52 46.77 99.01
C ASP A 406 -42.39 45.52 98.76
N ASP A 407 -43.61 45.48 99.27
CA ASP A 407 -44.53 44.35 99.07
C ASP A 407 -45.09 44.33 97.63
N LEU A 408 -45.34 45.52 97.06
CA LEU A 408 -45.72 45.71 95.66
C LEU A 408 -44.60 45.27 94.70
N LYS A 409 -43.36 45.60 95.05
CA LYS A 409 -42.18 45.17 94.29
C LYS A 409 -41.98 43.65 94.36
N HIS A 410 -42.28 43.03 95.51
CA HIS A 410 -42.21 41.58 95.66
C HIS A 410 -43.27 40.85 94.82
N LEU A 411 -44.50 41.36 94.77
CA LEU A 411 -45.57 40.79 93.94
C LEU A 411 -45.30 40.95 92.44
N LEU A 412 -44.80 42.11 92.00
CA LEU A 412 -44.37 42.33 90.61
C LEU A 412 -43.23 41.36 90.23
N THR A 413 -42.24 41.17 91.11
CA THR A 413 -41.13 40.25 90.81
C THR A 413 -41.58 38.79 90.74
N LEU A 414 -42.51 38.37 91.59
CA LEU A 414 -43.12 37.03 91.51
C LEU A 414 -43.93 36.84 90.20
N ALA A 415 -44.74 37.83 89.83
CA ALA A 415 -45.55 37.76 88.62
C ALA A 415 -44.70 37.81 87.34
N LEU A 416 -43.62 38.59 87.32
CA LEU A 416 -42.66 38.63 86.22
C LEU A 416 -41.85 37.33 86.12
N ASP A 417 -41.39 36.76 87.25
CA ASP A 417 -40.69 35.47 87.26
C ASP A 417 -41.59 34.34 86.75
N GLU A 418 -42.88 34.34 87.09
CA GLU A 418 -43.82 33.36 86.56
C GLU A 418 -44.16 33.59 85.07
N HIS A 419 -44.21 34.84 84.61
CA HIS A 419 -44.34 35.18 83.19
C HIS A 419 -43.12 34.74 82.37
N GLU A 420 -41.91 35.00 82.86
CA GLU A 420 -40.66 34.56 82.23
C GLU A 420 -40.59 33.03 82.14
N LYS A 421 -40.97 32.30 83.20
CA LYS A 421 -41.05 30.83 83.15
C LYS A 421 -42.02 30.32 82.08
N ARG A 422 -43.19 30.96 81.95
CA ARG A 422 -44.18 30.60 80.91
C ARG A 422 -43.72 30.99 79.51
N LYS A 423 -42.97 32.09 79.36
CA LYS A 423 -42.34 32.50 78.11
C LYS A 423 -41.28 31.50 77.67
N VAL A 424 -40.36 31.13 78.56
CA VAL A 424 -39.30 30.14 78.30
C VAL A 424 -39.90 28.78 77.93
N TYR A 425 -40.98 28.34 78.59
CA TYR A 425 -41.67 27.09 78.25
C TYR A 425 -42.27 27.11 76.82
N ARG A 426 -42.82 28.25 76.38
CA ARG A 426 -43.34 28.42 75.02
C ARG A 426 -42.22 28.46 73.98
N GLU A 427 -41.10 29.12 74.28
CA GLU A 427 -39.94 29.18 73.40
C GLU A 427 -39.24 27.82 73.27
N HIS A 428 -39.19 27.01 74.33
CA HIS A 428 -38.62 25.66 74.27
C HIS A 428 -39.46 24.70 73.41
N ASN A 429 -40.80 24.75 73.54
CA ASN A 429 -41.69 23.93 72.72
C ASN A 429 -41.70 24.31 71.22
N LEU A 430 -41.23 25.50 70.85
CA LEU A 430 -41.02 25.90 69.45
C LEU A 430 -39.76 25.30 68.84
N ILE A 431 -38.76 24.98 69.66
CA ILE A 431 -37.47 24.44 69.22
C ILE A 431 -37.55 22.91 69.05
N ASP A 432 -38.31 22.22 69.90
CA ASP A 432 -38.51 20.76 69.82
C ASP A 432 -39.44 20.29 68.67
N GLN A 433 -39.94 21.22 67.84
CA GLN A 433 -40.71 20.94 66.62
C GLN A 433 -39.92 21.18 65.31
N GLU A 434 -38.65 21.62 65.38
CA GLU A 434 -37.66 21.52 64.29
C GLU A 434 -37.19 20.07 64.10
#